data_AF-A0A261B2G0-F1
#
_entry.id   AF-A0A261B2G0-F1
#
_cell.length_a   1.000
_cell.length_b   1.000
_cell.length_c   1.000
_cell.angle_alpha   90.00
_cell.angle_beta   90.00
_cell.angle_gamma   90.00
#
_symmetry.space_group_name_H-M   'P 1'
#
loop_
_entity.id
_entity.type
_entity.pdbx_description
1 polymer ?
#
loop_
_entity_poly.entity_id
_entity_poly.type
_entity_poly.pdbx_seq_one_letter_code
_entity_poly.pdbx_strand_id
1 'polypeptide(L)'
;SKNGVHTFENVVGHLAQREDQVHSLGSIGGYEWFVKLGLGVYDETSFRSSLICENGNPKVKIGIRYYLKIKNSNEILQEKYKREDFMNLESDEVAISEYIPLLEVLNLKNGWLIDEKCTVEYGIQILIHNCPHYSGSTTESHDKLIPDDVELSDLEQCFQIANRVRIDLSTYRLLGLPEVAQSLLLTNASHFIEEQLIWKQYKNEKFILHAIEHDLSRFLAVLLKSATPEYVLEIIRGHIDILSMEIKKMIVAKVLYGRY
;
A
#
# COMPACT_ATOMS: atom_id res chain seq x y z
N SER A 1 -1.01 3.41 9.09
CA SER A 1 -2.42 3.33 9.48
C SER A 1 -2.89 4.72 9.86
N LYS A 2 -4.21 4.96 9.84
CA LYS A 2 -4.84 6.20 10.27
C LYS A 2 -6.23 5.88 10.80
N ASN A 3 -6.55 6.42 11.98
CA ASN A 3 -7.89 6.38 12.54
C ASN A 3 -8.38 7.80 12.70
N GLY A 4 -9.70 8.01 12.62
CA GLY A 4 -10.26 9.33 12.77
C GLY A 4 -11.77 9.33 12.85
N VAL A 5 -12.29 10.51 13.15
CA VAL A 5 -13.72 10.81 13.17
C VAL A 5 -13.90 12.06 12.32
N HIS A 6 -14.85 12.04 11.40
CA HIS A 6 -15.23 13.19 10.60
C HIS A 6 -16.74 13.41 10.66
N THR A 7 -17.16 14.65 10.80
CA THR A 7 -18.57 15.05 10.78
C THR A 7 -18.86 15.75 9.48
N PHE A 8 -19.74 15.16 8.67
CA PHE A 8 -20.29 15.76 7.47
C PHE A 8 -21.48 16.64 7.84
N GLU A 9 -21.57 17.82 7.23
CA GLU A 9 -22.62 18.80 7.48
C GLU A 9 -23.56 18.90 6.28
N ASN A 10 -24.79 19.39 6.49
CA ASN A 10 -25.81 19.57 5.44
C ASN A 10 -26.05 18.29 4.61
N VAL A 11 -26.07 17.13 5.27
CA VAL A 11 -26.16 15.82 4.60
C VAL A 11 -27.47 15.71 3.81
N VAL A 12 -28.57 16.23 4.36
CA VAL A 12 -29.88 16.23 3.69
C VAL A 12 -29.85 17.01 2.37
N GLY A 13 -29.18 18.16 2.36
CA GLY A 13 -29.04 18.98 1.16
C GLY A 13 -28.26 18.26 0.04
N HIS A 14 -27.16 17.61 0.37
CA HIS A 14 -26.38 16.82 -0.59
C HIS A 14 -27.16 15.60 -1.10
N LEU A 15 -27.84 14.87 -0.21
CA LEU A 15 -28.69 13.74 -0.59
C LEU A 15 -29.81 14.16 -1.55
N ALA A 16 -30.44 15.32 -1.33
CA ALA A 16 -31.48 15.85 -2.22
C ALA A 16 -30.94 16.18 -3.63
N GLN A 17 -29.66 16.56 -3.72
CA GLN A 17 -28.97 16.85 -4.98
C GLN A 17 -28.30 15.61 -5.60
N ARG A 18 -28.39 14.45 -4.94
CA ARG A 18 -27.70 13.21 -5.32
C ARG A 18 -26.17 13.37 -5.36
N GLU A 19 -25.67 14.23 -4.48
CA GLU A 19 -24.24 14.45 -4.33
C GLU A 19 -23.69 13.65 -3.17
N ASP A 20 -22.51 13.10 -3.38
CA ASP A 20 -21.75 12.48 -2.32
C ASP A 20 -20.76 13.46 -1.70
N GLN A 21 -20.56 13.35 -0.40
CA GLN A 21 -19.59 14.17 0.32
C GLN A 21 -18.29 13.39 0.50
N VAL A 22 -17.15 14.08 0.39
CA VAL A 22 -15.82 13.46 0.45
C VAL A 22 -14.93 14.24 1.40
N HIS A 23 -14.17 13.52 2.23
CA HIS A 23 -13.17 14.08 3.13
C HIS A 23 -11.81 13.40 2.91
N SER A 24 -10.77 14.19 2.66
CA SER A 24 -9.42 13.67 2.45
C SER A 24 -8.80 13.18 3.75
N LEU A 25 -8.25 11.97 3.70
CA LEU A 25 -7.43 11.37 4.74
C LEU A 25 -5.93 11.62 4.52
N GLY A 26 -5.56 12.20 3.37
CA GLY A 26 -4.18 12.42 2.94
C GLY A 26 -3.46 11.14 2.50
N SER A 27 -2.16 11.28 2.23
CA SER A 27 -1.31 10.17 1.80
C SER A 27 -1.10 9.13 2.90
N ILE A 28 -1.48 7.87 2.62
CA ILE A 28 -1.21 6.72 3.48
C ILE A 28 -0.65 5.60 2.60
N GLY A 29 0.59 5.21 2.85
CA GLY A 29 1.22 4.15 2.07
C GLY A 29 1.54 4.52 0.62
N GLY A 30 1.74 5.82 0.35
CA GLY A 30 2.05 6.32 -1.00
C GLY A 30 0.82 6.58 -1.88
N TYR A 31 -0.38 6.34 -1.38
CA TYR A 31 -1.64 6.62 -2.08
C TYR A 31 -2.45 7.67 -1.32
N GLU A 32 -3.20 8.50 -2.04
CA GLU A 32 -4.16 9.42 -1.45
C GLU A 32 -5.46 8.67 -1.11
N TRP A 33 -5.97 8.93 0.10
CA TRP A 33 -7.15 8.27 0.63
C TRP A 33 -8.25 9.26 0.99
N PHE A 34 -9.49 8.81 0.85
CA PHE A 34 -10.67 9.59 1.16
C PHE A 34 -11.72 8.75 1.88
N VAL A 35 -12.45 9.38 2.80
CA VAL A 35 -13.72 8.85 3.30
C VAL A 35 -14.86 9.58 2.62
N LYS A 36 -15.79 8.82 2.06
CA LYS A 36 -16.95 9.29 1.31
C LYS A 36 -18.23 8.92 2.06
N LEU A 37 -19.22 9.80 2.03
CA LEU A 37 -20.55 9.58 2.60
C LEU A 37 -21.60 9.88 1.54
N GLY A 38 -22.57 8.98 1.37
CA GLY A 38 -23.66 9.19 0.42
C GLY A 38 -24.42 7.91 0.07
N LEU A 39 -24.98 7.89 -1.13
CA LEU A 39 -25.82 6.78 -1.61
C LEU A 39 -25.02 5.74 -2.39
N GLY A 40 -25.55 4.52 -2.49
CA GLY A 40 -25.01 3.51 -3.40
C GLY A 40 -25.17 3.95 -4.87
N VAL A 41 -24.09 3.86 -5.66
CA VAL A 41 -24.11 4.23 -7.10
C VAL A 41 -25.17 3.44 -7.89
N TYR A 42 -25.44 2.20 -7.49
CA TYR A 42 -26.44 1.33 -8.11
C TYR A 42 -27.70 1.14 -7.27
N ASP A 43 -27.75 1.76 -6.08
CA ASP A 43 -28.86 1.63 -5.15
C ASP A 43 -29.07 2.95 -4.38
N GLU A 44 -29.95 3.78 -4.92
CA GLU A 44 -30.37 5.06 -4.33
C GLU A 44 -31.19 4.88 -3.03
N THR A 45 -31.47 3.64 -2.62
CA THR A 45 -32.22 3.35 -1.39
C THR A 45 -31.33 3.07 -0.18
N SER A 46 -30.03 2.93 -0.40
CA SER A 46 -29.07 2.54 0.63
C SER A 46 -28.01 3.62 0.87
N PHE A 47 -27.92 4.05 2.12
CA PHE A 47 -26.94 5.00 2.62
C PHE A 47 -25.73 4.28 3.20
N ARG A 48 -24.52 4.77 2.89
CA ARG A 48 -23.28 4.14 3.36
C ARG A 48 -22.12 5.13 3.44
N SER A 49 -21.10 4.73 4.20
CA SER A 49 -19.77 5.32 4.11
C SER A 49 -18.89 4.45 3.22
N SER A 50 -17.90 5.05 2.56
CA SER A 50 -16.91 4.32 1.76
C SER A 50 -15.50 4.87 1.97
N LEU A 51 -14.49 4.01 1.88
CA LEU A 51 -13.09 4.37 1.76
C LEU A 51 -12.67 4.23 0.31
N ILE A 52 -12.03 5.28 -0.21
CA ILE A 52 -11.60 5.37 -1.60
C ILE A 52 -10.10 5.61 -1.61
N CYS A 53 -9.41 4.89 -2.50
CA CYS A 53 -8.02 5.07 -2.80
C CYS A 53 -7.87 5.66 -4.20
N GLU A 54 -7.10 6.73 -4.36
CA GLU A 54 -6.65 7.16 -5.69
C GLU A 54 -5.51 6.26 -6.17
N ASN A 55 -5.88 5.11 -6.72
CA ASN A 55 -4.96 4.20 -7.40
C ASN A 55 -5.17 4.26 -8.92
N GLY A 56 -4.36 5.08 -9.59
CA GLY A 56 -4.41 5.19 -11.06
C GLY A 56 -3.85 3.99 -11.82
N ASN A 57 -3.34 2.95 -11.13
CA ASN A 57 -2.76 1.77 -11.76
C ASN A 57 -3.63 0.53 -11.53
N PRO A 58 -4.34 0.02 -12.55
CA PRO A 58 -5.24 -1.13 -12.41
C PRO A 58 -4.52 -2.45 -12.12
N LYS A 59 -3.18 -2.50 -12.25
CA LYS A 59 -2.39 -3.69 -11.94
C LYS A 59 -1.99 -3.81 -10.47
N VAL A 60 -2.15 -2.73 -9.69
CA VAL A 60 -1.77 -2.72 -8.28
C VAL A 60 -2.99 -2.99 -7.43
N LYS A 61 -2.91 -4.03 -6.59
CA LYS A 61 -3.91 -4.29 -5.55
C LYS A 61 -3.39 -3.83 -4.21
N ILE A 62 -4.23 -3.13 -3.44
CA ILE A 62 -3.84 -2.57 -2.15
C ILE A 62 -4.58 -3.32 -1.04
N GLY A 63 -3.83 -4.12 -0.29
CA GLY A 63 -4.34 -4.79 0.90
C GLY A 63 -4.63 -3.80 2.01
N ILE A 64 -5.85 -3.80 2.53
CA ILE A 64 -6.24 -2.96 3.65
C ILE A 64 -6.97 -3.78 4.71
N ARG A 65 -6.69 -3.48 5.98
CA ARG A 65 -7.64 -3.71 7.06
C ARG A 65 -8.33 -2.39 7.33
N TYR A 66 -9.64 -2.40 7.35
CA TYR A 66 -10.40 -1.18 7.55
C TYR A 66 -11.52 -1.37 8.55
N TYR A 67 -11.97 -0.23 9.05
CA TYR A 67 -13.10 -0.07 9.93
C TYR A 67 -13.88 1.15 9.45
N LEU A 68 -15.19 0.99 9.30
CA LEU A 68 -16.12 2.06 8.96
C LEU A 68 -17.36 1.95 9.85
N LYS A 69 -17.68 3.05 10.52
CA LYS A 69 -18.85 3.15 11.39
C LYS A 69 -19.50 4.51 11.23
N ILE A 70 -20.76 4.53 10.85
CA ILE A 70 -21.60 5.72 10.95
C ILE A 70 -22.10 5.80 12.39
N LYS A 71 -21.86 6.92 13.07
CA LYS A 71 -22.30 7.10 14.46
C LYS A 71 -23.81 7.31 14.51
N ASN A 72 -24.42 6.77 15.55
CA ASN A 72 -25.82 6.95 15.88
C ASN A 72 -25.94 7.32 17.35
N SER A 73 -26.98 8.06 17.72
CA SER A 73 -27.37 8.26 19.12
C SER A 73 -27.63 6.96 19.91
N ASN A 74 -27.98 5.87 19.22
CA ASN A 74 -28.23 4.54 19.76
C ASN A 74 -27.03 3.63 19.47
N GLU A 75 -26.36 3.21 20.53
CA GLU A 75 -25.15 2.38 20.44
C GLU A 75 -25.39 1.00 19.80
N ILE A 76 -26.57 0.42 19.97
CA ILE A 76 -26.91 -0.89 19.40
C ILE A 76 -27.05 -0.78 17.88
N LEU A 77 -27.68 0.29 17.39
CA LEU A 77 -27.85 0.51 15.96
C LEU A 77 -26.50 0.76 15.28
N GLN A 78 -25.64 1.60 15.85
CA GLN A 78 -24.33 1.85 15.24
C GLN A 78 -23.45 0.58 15.18
N GLU A 79 -23.52 -0.33 16.15
CA GLU A 79 -22.75 -1.59 16.09
C GLU A 79 -23.31 -2.55 15.04
N LYS A 80 -24.64 -2.54 14.82
CA LYS A 80 -25.28 -3.33 13.75
C LYS A 80 -24.78 -2.96 12.36
N TYR A 81 -24.52 -1.67 12.10
CA TYR A 81 -24.14 -1.17 10.77
C TYR A 81 -22.65 -0.81 10.64
N LYS A 82 -21.86 -1.16 11.64
CA LYS A 82 -20.41 -1.08 11.59
C LYS A 82 -19.86 -2.21 10.74
N ARG A 83 -18.81 -1.93 9.96
CA ARG A 83 -18.00 -2.96 9.31
C ARG A 83 -16.54 -2.83 9.73
N GLU A 84 -15.94 -3.96 10.08
CA GLU A 84 -14.50 -4.12 10.18
C GLU A 84 -14.13 -5.33 9.33
N ASP A 85 -13.24 -5.15 8.36
CA ASP A 85 -12.93 -6.19 7.39
C ASP A 85 -11.52 -6.03 6.80
N PHE A 86 -11.13 -7.03 6.02
CA PHE A 86 -9.93 -7.05 5.20
C PHE A 86 -10.31 -7.20 3.72
N MET A 87 -9.68 -6.40 2.85
CA MET A 87 -9.83 -6.58 1.41
C MET A 87 -8.60 -6.13 0.64
N ASN A 88 -8.44 -6.66 -0.57
CA ASN A 88 -7.47 -6.18 -1.56
C ASN A 88 -8.20 -5.29 -2.55
N LEU A 89 -8.01 -3.98 -2.46
CA LEU A 89 -8.65 -3.03 -3.36
C LEU A 89 -7.97 -3.01 -4.73
N GLU A 90 -8.74 -3.29 -5.78
CA GLU A 90 -8.38 -2.96 -7.17
C GLU A 90 -8.61 -1.46 -7.45
N SER A 91 -8.20 -0.96 -8.62
CA SER A 91 -8.21 0.50 -8.91
C SER A 91 -9.60 1.15 -8.88
N ASP A 92 -10.65 0.38 -9.15
CA ASP A 92 -12.05 0.80 -9.23
C ASP A 92 -12.89 0.34 -8.03
N GLU A 93 -12.28 -0.39 -7.08
CA GLU A 93 -12.98 -0.88 -5.90
C GLU A 93 -12.97 0.12 -4.75
N VAL A 94 -13.97 -0.02 -3.87
CA VAL A 94 -14.10 0.78 -2.65
C VAL A 94 -14.44 -0.12 -1.47
N ALA A 95 -13.86 0.18 -0.31
CA ALA A 95 -14.28 -0.43 0.94
C ALA A 95 -15.53 0.30 1.44
N ILE A 96 -16.54 -0.42 1.93
CA ILE A 96 -17.83 0.17 2.30
C ILE A 96 -18.24 -0.22 3.71
N SER A 97 -19.01 0.63 4.39
CA SER A 97 -19.75 0.24 5.59
C SER A 97 -20.90 -0.71 5.26
N GLU A 98 -21.57 -1.24 6.28
CA GLU A 98 -22.90 -1.82 6.07
C GLU A 98 -23.87 -0.77 5.53
N TYR A 99 -24.85 -1.25 4.77
CA TYR A 99 -25.89 -0.43 4.18
C TYR A 99 -26.95 -0.08 5.22
N ILE A 100 -27.27 1.20 5.35
CA ILE A 100 -28.38 1.69 6.17
C ILE A 100 -29.49 2.11 5.20
N PRO A 101 -30.74 1.63 5.37
CA PRO A 101 -31.84 2.08 4.54
C PRO A 101 -31.99 3.62 4.62
N LEU A 102 -32.09 4.29 3.48
CA LEU A 102 -32.19 5.76 3.43
C LEU A 102 -33.37 6.28 4.26
N LEU A 103 -34.50 5.57 4.25
CA LEU A 103 -35.67 5.92 5.06
C LEU A 103 -35.38 5.83 6.58
N GLU A 104 -34.50 4.93 7.01
CA GLU A 104 -34.05 4.87 8.41
C GLU A 104 -33.19 6.11 8.74
N VAL A 105 -32.34 6.56 7.82
CA VAL A 105 -31.45 7.72 7.99
C VAL A 105 -32.23 9.03 8.03
N LEU A 106 -33.19 9.22 7.12
CA LEU A 106 -33.99 10.44 7.01
C LEU A 106 -35.01 10.59 8.14
N ASN A 107 -35.34 9.51 8.85
CA ASN A 107 -36.14 9.61 10.06
C ASN A 107 -35.27 10.14 11.21
N LEU A 108 -35.38 11.45 11.47
CA LEU A 108 -34.60 12.15 12.51
C LEU A 108 -34.72 11.53 13.90
N LYS A 109 -35.81 10.80 14.21
CA LYS A 109 -35.97 10.09 15.49
C LYS A 109 -35.01 8.91 15.65
N ASN A 110 -34.50 8.37 14.54
CA ASN A 110 -33.56 7.26 14.55
C ASN A 110 -32.13 7.70 14.85
N GLY A 111 -31.85 9.01 14.88
CA GLY A 111 -30.60 9.56 15.40
C GLY A 111 -29.34 9.28 14.56
N TRP A 112 -29.51 8.98 13.28
CA TRP A 112 -28.43 8.95 12.29
C TRP A 112 -27.97 10.36 11.88
N LEU A 113 -28.91 11.31 11.88
CA LEU A 113 -28.68 12.71 11.58
C LEU A 113 -29.00 13.56 12.80
N ILE A 114 -28.03 14.35 13.27
CA ILE A 114 -28.19 15.31 14.36
C ILE A 114 -27.92 16.69 13.77
N ASP A 115 -28.93 17.56 13.73
CA ASP A 115 -28.87 18.87 13.08
C ASP A 115 -28.38 18.78 11.62
N GLU A 116 -28.90 17.79 10.87
CA GLU A 116 -28.49 17.47 9.48
C GLU A 116 -27.02 17.06 9.32
N LYS A 117 -26.33 16.76 10.43
CA LYS A 117 -24.95 16.27 10.43
C LYS A 117 -24.90 14.76 10.61
N CYS A 118 -23.94 14.13 9.95
CA CYS A 118 -23.64 12.72 10.07
C CYS A 118 -22.17 12.54 10.44
N THR A 119 -21.90 11.74 11.47
CA THR A 119 -20.52 11.49 11.90
C THR A 119 -20.07 10.11 11.47
N VAL A 120 -18.92 10.03 10.80
CA VAL A 120 -18.27 8.78 10.42
C VAL A 120 -17.00 8.61 11.25
N GLU A 121 -16.87 7.46 11.88
CA GLU A 121 -15.62 6.98 12.45
C GLU A 121 -14.99 5.98 11.48
N TYR A 122 -13.70 6.15 11.23
CA TYR A 122 -12.97 5.34 10.27
C TYR A 122 -11.62 4.92 10.83
N GLY A 123 -11.18 3.76 10.39
CA GLY A 123 -9.86 3.22 10.64
C GLY A 123 -9.35 2.56 9.37
N ILE A 124 -8.11 2.86 9.01
CA ILE A 124 -7.45 2.24 7.86
C ILE A 124 -6.04 1.85 8.25
N GLN A 125 -5.69 0.61 7.98
CA GLN A 125 -4.34 0.12 8.02
C GLN A 125 -4.02 -0.41 6.64
N ILE A 126 -3.13 0.29 5.93
CA ILE A 126 -2.54 -0.28 4.74
C ILE A 126 -1.71 -1.46 5.20
N LEU A 127 -2.08 -2.63 4.71
CA LEU A 127 -1.30 -3.84 4.82
C LEU A 127 -0.31 -3.79 3.67
N ILE A 128 0.55 -2.78 3.73
CA ILE A 128 1.76 -2.71 2.92
C ILE A 128 2.59 -3.90 3.43
N HIS A 129 2.44 -4.99 2.67
CA HIS A 129 3.18 -6.24 2.58
C HIS A 129 3.11 -7.22 3.75
N ASN A 130 2.93 -8.49 3.38
CA ASN A 130 3.72 -9.59 3.93
C ASN A 130 3.95 -10.73 2.95
N CYS A 131 3.19 -10.81 1.84
CA CYS A 131 3.52 -11.57 0.62
C CYS A 131 2.32 -11.54 -0.36
N PRO A 132 2.29 -10.72 -1.41
CA PRO A 132 1.30 -10.85 -2.48
C PRO A 132 1.31 -12.26 -3.11
N HIS A 133 2.45 -12.95 -3.07
CA HIS A 133 2.55 -14.35 -3.48
C HIS A 133 1.57 -15.28 -2.74
N TYR A 134 1.24 -15.00 -1.47
CA TYR A 134 0.35 -15.84 -0.64
C TYR A 134 -1.09 -15.34 -0.52
N SER A 135 -1.47 -14.24 -1.18
CA SER A 135 -2.79 -13.63 -0.96
C SER A 135 -3.97 -14.41 -1.57
N GLY A 136 -3.73 -15.49 -2.32
CA GLY A 136 -4.75 -16.32 -2.97
C GLY A 136 -4.70 -17.82 -2.66
N SER A 137 -3.80 -18.27 -1.79
CA SER A 137 -3.53 -19.70 -1.55
C SER A 137 -4.17 -20.20 -0.25
N THR A 138 -5.48 -20.44 -0.25
CA THR A 138 -6.17 -21.04 0.91
C THR A 138 -6.27 -22.57 0.86
N THR A 139 -5.78 -23.25 -0.19
CA THR A 139 -6.07 -24.69 -0.39
C THR A 139 -4.99 -25.55 -1.05
N GLU A 140 -3.76 -25.10 -1.29
CA GLU A 140 -2.73 -25.98 -1.90
C GLU A 140 -1.65 -26.44 -0.92
N SER A 141 -1.20 -27.68 -1.13
CA SER A 141 -0.21 -28.41 -0.33
C SER A 141 1.05 -27.58 -0.04
N HIS A 142 1.63 -27.80 1.14
CA HIS A 142 2.80 -27.09 1.69
C HIS A 142 3.97 -26.92 0.70
N ASP A 143 4.16 -27.90 -0.19
CA ASP A 143 5.26 -27.93 -1.16
C ASP A 143 5.14 -26.89 -2.29
N LYS A 144 3.95 -26.31 -2.54
CA LYS A 144 3.78 -25.24 -3.56
C LYS A 144 3.91 -23.83 -2.99
N LEU A 145 3.93 -23.68 -1.67
CA LEU A 145 3.98 -22.37 -1.01
C LEU A 145 5.42 -21.87 -0.91
N ILE A 146 6.40 -22.75 -0.68
CA ILE A 146 7.80 -22.33 -0.62
C ILE A 146 8.37 -22.47 -2.03
N PRO A 147 8.91 -21.41 -2.65
CA PRO A 147 9.60 -21.55 -3.92
C PRO A 147 10.72 -22.60 -3.78
N ASP A 148 10.78 -23.56 -4.70
CA ASP A 148 11.71 -24.70 -4.64
C ASP A 148 13.20 -24.28 -4.57
N ASP A 149 13.49 -23.04 -4.96
CA ASP A 149 14.80 -22.42 -5.07
C ASP A 149 15.18 -21.50 -3.89
N VAL A 150 14.31 -21.36 -2.87
CA VAL A 150 14.54 -20.44 -1.74
C VAL A 150 14.92 -21.21 -0.46
N GLU A 151 16.05 -20.85 0.14
CA GLU A 151 16.42 -21.36 1.46
C GLU A 151 15.43 -20.89 2.54
N LEU A 152 15.00 -21.81 3.39
CA LEU A 152 14.08 -21.52 4.50
C LEU A 152 14.60 -20.39 5.42
N SER A 153 15.93 -20.30 5.59
CA SER A 153 16.55 -19.28 6.45
C SER A 153 16.44 -17.87 5.87
N ASP A 154 16.47 -17.73 4.55
CA ASP A 154 16.33 -16.44 3.87
C ASP A 154 14.85 -16.04 3.79
N LEU A 155 13.96 -17.02 3.60
CA LEU A 155 12.51 -16.85 3.72
C LEU A 155 12.12 -16.30 5.10
N GLU A 156 12.60 -16.93 6.18
CA GLU A 156 12.33 -16.50 7.55
C GLU A 156 12.78 -15.05 7.79
N GLN A 157 13.99 -14.70 7.33
CA GLN A 157 14.53 -13.35 7.47
C GLN A 157 13.70 -12.32 6.69
N CYS A 158 13.34 -12.62 5.44
CA CYS A 158 12.49 -11.75 4.63
C CYS A 158 11.13 -11.50 5.29
N PHE A 159 10.52 -12.53 5.90
CA PHE A 159 9.28 -12.35 6.66
C PHE A 159 9.48 -11.55 7.95
N GLN A 160 10.54 -11.82 8.71
CA GLN A 160 10.86 -11.04 9.90
C GLN A 160 11.02 -9.55 9.55
N ILE A 161 11.72 -9.24 8.47
CA ILE A 161 11.88 -7.87 7.96
C ILE A 161 10.55 -7.28 7.52
N ALA A 162 9.76 -8.00 6.72
CA ALA A 162 8.46 -7.53 6.23
C ALA A 162 7.52 -7.17 7.39
N ASN A 163 7.62 -7.92 8.50
CA ASN A 163 6.93 -7.69 9.77
C ASN A 163 7.62 -6.67 10.70
N ARG A 164 8.65 -5.96 10.22
CA ARG A 164 9.41 -4.94 10.96
C ARG A 164 10.10 -5.44 12.23
N VAL A 165 10.42 -6.73 12.30
CA VAL A 165 11.27 -7.28 13.37
C VAL A 165 12.67 -6.67 13.21
N ARG A 166 13.24 -6.14 14.29
CA ARG A 166 14.61 -5.64 14.28
C ARG A 166 15.58 -6.81 14.27
N ILE A 167 16.23 -7.01 13.13
CA ILE A 167 17.27 -8.01 12.94
C ILE A 167 18.57 -7.32 12.51
N ASP A 168 19.70 -7.78 13.04
CA ASP A 168 21.02 -7.39 12.54
C ASP A 168 21.53 -8.48 11.60
N LEU A 169 21.74 -8.09 10.35
CA LEU A 169 22.19 -8.98 9.29
C LEU A 169 23.61 -8.60 8.84
N SER A 170 24.39 -9.62 8.49
CA SER A 170 25.66 -9.39 7.83
C SER A 170 25.44 -8.81 6.43
N THR A 171 26.40 -8.06 5.91
CA THR A 171 26.31 -7.50 4.55
C THR A 171 26.15 -8.59 3.50
N TYR A 172 26.81 -9.74 3.68
CA TYR A 172 26.66 -10.89 2.79
C TYR A 172 25.20 -11.37 2.75
N ARG A 173 24.54 -11.50 3.90
CA ARG A 173 23.11 -11.85 3.95
C ARG A 173 22.24 -10.80 3.27
N LEU A 174 22.48 -9.52 3.55
CA LEU A 174 21.72 -8.43 2.92
C LEU A 174 21.81 -8.41 1.40
N LEU A 175 22.89 -8.91 0.80
CA LEU A 175 23.05 -9.03 -0.65
C LEU A 175 22.35 -10.26 -1.25
N GLY A 176 22.02 -11.28 -0.45
CA GLY A 176 21.27 -12.46 -0.93
C GLY A 176 19.76 -12.32 -0.83
N LEU A 177 19.27 -11.49 0.10
CA LEU A 177 17.83 -11.33 0.34
C LEU A 177 17.02 -10.57 -0.75
N PRO A 178 17.58 -9.70 -1.62
CA PRO A 178 16.79 -9.00 -2.63
C PRO A 178 16.03 -9.94 -3.55
N GLU A 179 16.67 -11.02 -4.02
CA GLU A 179 16.05 -12.02 -4.90
C GLU A 179 14.81 -12.65 -4.25
N VAL A 180 14.94 -13.08 -2.99
CA VAL A 180 13.84 -13.67 -2.21
C VAL A 180 12.75 -12.64 -1.93
N ALA A 181 13.12 -11.42 -1.55
CA ALA A 181 12.15 -10.36 -1.30
C ALA A 181 11.35 -10.03 -2.57
N GLN A 182 12.00 -10.05 -3.74
CA GLN A 182 11.34 -9.80 -5.02
C GLN A 182 10.44 -10.94 -5.48
N SER A 183 10.89 -12.20 -5.39
CA SER A 183 10.08 -13.37 -5.78
C SER A 183 8.79 -13.47 -4.97
N LEU A 184 8.84 -13.00 -3.72
CA LEU A 184 7.73 -12.93 -2.78
C LEU A 184 6.97 -11.60 -2.80
N LEU A 185 7.40 -10.63 -3.62
CA LEU A 185 6.81 -9.29 -3.75
C LEU A 185 6.73 -8.53 -2.39
N LEU A 186 7.77 -8.68 -1.57
CA LEU A 186 7.93 -8.08 -0.25
C LEU A 186 8.61 -6.71 -0.32
N THR A 187 7.89 -5.70 -0.81
CA THR A 187 8.46 -4.35 -0.99
C THR A 187 9.01 -3.74 0.31
N ASN A 188 8.40 -4.05 1.47
CA ASN A 188 8.96 -3.65 2.77
C ASN A 188 10.35 -4.25 3.02
N ALA A 189 10.53 -5.53 2.66
CA ALA A 189 11.81 -6.20 2.81
C ALA A 189 12.84 -5.60 1.87
N SER A 190 12.50 -5.39 0.59
CA SER A 190 13.37 -4.71 -0.38
C SER A 190 13.82 -3.33 0.13
N HIS A 191 12.89 -2.49 0.61
CA HIS A 191 13.23 -1.17 1.15
C HIS A 191 14.12 -1.23 2.38
N PHE A 192 13.86 -2.14 3.31
CA PHE A 192 14.71 -2.31 4.49
C PHE A 192 16.12 -2.77 4.10
N ILE A 193 16.23 -3.72 3.16
CA ILE A 193 17.51 -4.22 2.67
C ILE A 193 18.33 -3.07 2.08
N GLU A 194 17.73 -2.24 1.21
CA GLU A 194 18.40 -1.05 0.66
C GLU A 194 18.86 -0.10 1.75
N GLU A 195 18.01 0.19 2.74
CA GLU A 195 18.38 1.06 3.86
C GLU A 195 19.57 0.50 4.64
N GLN A 196 19.58 -0.79 4.94
CA GLN A 196 20.70 -1.42 5.65
C GLN A 196 22.00 -1.37 4.84
N LEU A 197 21.95 -1.64 3.53
CA LEU A 197 23.11 -1.56 2.64
C LEU A 197 23.69 -0.13 2.60
N ILE A 198 22.82 0.88 2.54
CA ILE A 198 23.21 2.30 2.59
C ILE A 198 23.79 2.66 3.95
N TRP A 199 23.15 2.26 5.06
CA TRP A 199 23.55 2.60 6.43
C TRP A 199 24.88 1.98 6.82
N LYS A 200 25.15 0.74 6.39
CA LYS A 200 26.47 0.10 6.55
C LYS A 200 27.54 0.72 5.64
N GLN A 201 27.22 1.85 4.97
CA GLN A 201 28.09 2.63 4.08
C GLN A 201 28.75 1.78 3.01
N TYR A 202 28.01 0.81 2.49
CA TYR A 202 28.55 -0.10 1.50
C TYR A 202 28.65 0.61 0.15
N LYS A 203 29.85 1.10 -0.17
CA LYS A 203 30.13 1.87 -1.40
C LYS A 203 31.14 1.12 -2.25
N ASN A 204 30.71 -0.03 -2.76
CA ASN A 204 31.50 -0.79 -3.69
C ASN A 204 30.76 -0.81 -5.03
N GLU A 205 31.31 -0.09 -6.00
CA GLU A 205 30.75 0.07 -7.34
C GLU A 205 30.57 -1.27 -8.08
N LYS A 206 31.26 -2.33 -7.64
CA LYS A 206 31.03 -3.71 -8.13
C LYS A 206 29.61 -4.22 -7.90
N PHE A 207 28.84 -3.59 -7.01
CA PHE A 207 27.44 -3.94 -6.74
C PHE A 207 26.44 -3.11 -7.53
N ILE A 208 26.89 -2.27 -8.47
CA ILE A 208 25.98 -1.55 -9.37
C ILE A 208 25.15 -2.55 -10.17
N LEU A 209 25.77 -3.62 -10.70
CA LEU A 209 25.03 -4.65 -11.43
C LEU A 209 23.97 -5.32 -10.54
N HIS A 210 24.35 -5.70 -9.31
CA HIS A 210 23.44 -6.30 -8.35
C HIS A 210 22.26 -5.38 -8.00
N ALA A 211 22.53 -4.08 -7.78
CA ALA A 211 21.47 -3.10 -7.54
C ALA A 211 20.56 -2.90 -8.77
N ILE A 212 21.09 -3.10 -9.98
CA ILE A 212 20.32 -3.06 -11.22
C ILE A 212 19.43 -4.30 -11.36
N GLU A 213 20.02 -5.49 -11.19
CA GLU A 213 19.34 -6.79 -11.30
C GLU A 213 18.15 -6.88 -10.35
N HIS A 214 18.28 -6.29 -9.15
CA HIS A 214 17.26 -6.31 -8.12
C HIS A 214 16.50 -4.98 -7.93
N ASP A 215 16.53 -4.08 -8.92
CA ASP A 215 15.78 -2.80 -8.91
C ASP A 215 15.92 -1.98 -7.61
N LEU A 216 17.11 -2.00 -6.99
CA LEU A 216 17.43 -1.34 -5.72
C LEU A 216 17.79 0.13 -5.95
N SER A 217 16.82 0.93 -6.37
CA SER A 217 17.05 2.29 -6.89
C SER A 217 17.69 3.24 -5.87
N ARG A 218 17.34 3.19 -4.58
CA ARG A 218 17.94 4.06 -3.54
C ARG A 218 19.39 3.67 -3.29
N PHE A 219 19.68 2.37 -3.25
CA PHE A 219 21.03 1.87 -3.09
C PHE A 219 21.89 2.19 -4.33
N LEU A 220 21.34 2.01 -5.54
CA LEU A 220 21.98 2.38 -6.78
C LEU A 220 22.33 3.87 -6.83
N ALA A 221 21.45 4.75 -6.37
CA ALA A 221 21.73 6.20 -6.30
C ALA A 221 22.99 6.50 -5.46
N VAL A 222 23.22 5.75 -4.39
CA VAL A 222 24.41 5.89 -3.53
C VAL A 222 25.66 5.36 -4.21
N LEU A 223 25.57 4.23 -4.93
CA LEU A 223 26.70 3.66 -5.67
C LEU A 223 27.12 4.54 -6.86
N LEU A 224 26.14 5.10 -7.58
CA LEU A 224 26.39 5.97 -8.71
C LEU A 224 27.11 7.26 -8.33
N LYS A 225 27.05 7.72 -7.07
CA LYS A 225 27.83 8.89 -6.60
C LYS A 225 29.32 8.71 -6.79
N SER A 226 29.84 7.54 -6.45
CA SER A 226 31.27 7.24 -6.49
C SER A 226 31.76 6.69 -7.83
N ALA A 227 30.87 6.12 -8.64
CA ALA A 227 31.25 5.49 -9.91
C ALA A 227 31.48 6.51 -11.04
N THR A 228 32.34 6.19 -12.00
CA THR A 228 32.53 6.99 -13.21
C THR A 228 31.48 6.66 -14.28
N PRO A 229 31.11 7.60 -15.16
CA PRO A 229 30.23 7.34 -16.29
C PRO A 229 30.70 6.18 -17.17
N GLU A 230 32.01 6.09 -17.44
CA GLU A 230 32.62 5.06 -18.27
C GLU A 230 32.43 3.68 -17.65
N TYR A 231 32.63 3.56 -16.34
CA TYR A 231 32.45 2.30 -15.62
C TYR A 231 30.98 1.87 -15.58
N VAL A 232 30.05 2.81 -15.37
CA VAL A 232 28.61 2.53 -15.44
C VAL A 232 28.20 2.05 -16.83
N LEU A 233 28.71 2.69 -17.89
CA LEU A 233 28.46 2.27 -19.27
C LEU A 233 28.99 0.87 -19.57
N GLU A 234 30.16 0.50 -19.02
CA GLU A 234 30.74 -0.83 -19.17
C GLU A 234 29.83 -1.90 -18.56
N ILE A 235 29.33 -1.68 -17.34
CA ILE A 235 28.45 -2.62 -16.64
C ILE A 235 27.15 -2.85 -17.40
N ILE A 236 26.51 -1.78 -17.88
CA ILE A 236 25.17 -1.88 -18.48
C ILE A 236 25.21 -2.40 -19.92
N ARG A 237 26.38 -2.44 -20.58
CA ARG A 237 26.51 -2.73 -22.02
C ARG A 237 25.91 -4.09 -22.42
N GLY A 238 25.87 -5.04 -21.49
CA GLY A 238 25.27 -6.37 -21.66
C GLY A 238 23.95 -6.58 -20.93
N HIS A 239 23.37 -5.55 -20.30
CA HIS A 239 22.24 -5.68 -19.37
C HIS A 239 21.16 -4.61 -19.61
N ILE A 240 21.10 -4.02 -20.80
CA ILE A 240 20.17 -2.90 -21.12
C ILE A 240 18.70 -3.34 -21.03
N ASP A 241 18.46 -4.59 -21.36
CA ASP A 241 17.19 -5.29 -21.44
C ASP A 241 16.56 -5.54 -20.06
N ILE A 242 17.35 -5.69 -19.01
CA ILE A 242 16.85 -5.88 -17.64
C ILE A 242 16.62 -4.55 -16.87
N LEU A 243 17.00 -3.41 -17.43
CA LEU A 243 16.88 -2.12 -16.74
C LEU A 243 15.42 -1.69 -16.62
N SER A 244 14.98 -1.43 -15.38
CA SER A 244 13.71 -0.76 -15.10
C SER A 244 13.71 0.67 -15.68
N MET A 245 12.52 1.24 -15.90
CA MET A 245 12.41 2.62 -16.42
C MET A 245 13.02 3.65 -15.46
N GLU A 246 12.98 3.38 -14.16
CA GLU A 246 13.60 4.22 -13.14
C GLU A 246 15.12 4.14 -13.21
N ILE A 247 15.68 2.93 -13.23
CA ILE A 247 17.13 2.71 -13.39
C ILE A 247 17.65 3.35 -14.69
N LYS A 248 16.92 3.21 -15.81
CA LYS A 248 17.28 3.87 -17.08
C LYS A 248 17.43 5.38 -16.91
N LYS A 249 16.49 6.04 -16.24
CA LYS A 249 16.57 7.48 -15.95
C LYS A 249 17.76 7.82 -15.08
N MET A 250 18.07 6.99 -14.08
CA MET A 250 19.23 7.19 -13.21
C MET A 250 20.56 7.07 -13.96
N ILE A 251 20.71 6.02 -14.78
CA ILE A 251 21.90 5.83 -15.62
C ILE A 251 22.08 7.00 -16.58
N VAL A 252 21.01 7.40 -17.28
CA VAL A 252 21.03 8.56 -18.19
C VAL A 252 21.48 9.82 -17.43
N ALA A 253 20.97 10.03 -16.21
CA ALA A 253 21.34 11.17 -15.40
C ALA A 253 22.82 11.15 -14.96
N LYS A 254 23.36 9.97 -14.61
CA LYS A 254 24.79 9.82 -14.29
C LYS A 254 25.67 10.04 -15.51
N VAL A 255 25.33 9.42 -16.65
CA VAL A 255 26.19 9.37 -17.84
C VAL A 255 26.16 10.68 -18.63
N LEU A 256 24.98 11.27 -18.85
CA LEU A 256 24.86 12.48 -19.69
C LEU A 256 25.06 13.77 -18.91
N TYR A 257 24.68 13.80 -17.63
CA TYR A 257 24.68 15.03 -16.85
C TYR A 257 25.71 15.04 -15.72
N GLY A 258 26.43 13.92 -15.50
CA GLY A 258 27.38 13.78 -14.39
C GLY A 258 26.73 13.93 -13.02
N ARG A 259 25.41 13.81 -12.93
CA ARG A 259 24.65 14.03 -11.69
C ARG A 259 24.48 12.70 -10.98
N TYR A 260 24.98 12.60 -9.75
CA TYR A 260 24.47 11.86 -8.58
C TYR A 260 25.42 12.10 -7.42
#